data_AF-A0A940LDZ9-F1
#
_entry.id   AF-A0A940LDZ9-F1
#
_cell.length_a   1.000
_cell.length_b   1.000
_cell.length_c   1.000
_cell.angle_alpha   90.00
_cell.angle_beta   90.00
_cell.angle_gamma   90.00
#
_symmetry.space_group_name_H-M   'P 1'
#
loop_
_entity.id
_entity.type
_entity.pdbx_description
1 polymer ?
#
loop_
_entity_poly.entity_id
_entity_poly.type
_entity_poly.pdbx_seq_one_letter_code
_entity_poly.pdbx_strand_id
1 'polypeptide(L)'
;AFGCASLCKLNYAYAITALLIFYFIDNYKKENFKQAVRFIIMPVIGILIPVILISIPYIAAGKMDLFINSVFLAPLEYARALNHDWIDKLKTTWWIIVLMICISYLSLRYSKENSFIVFSCIAILTGTVYTFYSSGIINGHYLVQIYPFLLLLLFGVIIQKTIQPKLKLAAAVIFLLSFESLLEYSRLIQGLQNPVEYRPTFEVVNELKKKKLDDDKIFFADYHVGYWLLKQYPLTKSTTHPSNLSRSYLFKYYNDSSKTSLEELKYIMEEIQPKVIVSESDGLDFFPEDSPENIYFKENVDKDFEMIYKDTVDGIYIWERESQ
;
A
#
# COMPACT_ATOMS: atom_id res chain seq x y z
N ALA A 1 -16.70 11.41 2.39
CA ALA A 1 -15.46 11.58 1.59
C ALA A 1 -14.21 11.31 2.43
N PHE A 2 -13.90 12.11 3.46
CA PHE A 2 -12.69 11.92 4.29
C PHE A 2 -12.60 10.55 4.98
N GLY A 3 -13.69 10.04 5.59
CA GLY A 3 -13.68 8.70 6.17
C GLY A 3 -13.38 7.59 5.17
N CYS A 4 -14.01 7.61 4.01
CA CYS A 4 -13.73 6.65 2.94
C CYS A 4 -12.27 6.77 2.44
N ALA A 5 -11.75 7.99 2.27
CA ALA A 5 -10.37 8.20 1.83
C ALA A 5 -9.35 7.65 2.86
N SER A 6 -9.57 7.89 4.15
CA SER A 6 -8.73 7.37 5.23
C SER A 6 -8.80 5.84 5.35
N LEU A 7 -9.94 5.24 5.05
CA LEU A 7 -10.10 3.77 5.01
C LEU A 7 -9.36 3.14 3.82
N CYS A 8 -9.26 3.83 2.69
CA CYS A 8 -8.56 3.30 1.51
C CYS A 8 -7.03 3.43 1.61
N LYS A 9 -6.52 4.54 2.16
CA LYS A 9 -5.06 4.74 2.35
C LYS A 9 -4.75 5.55 3.60
N LEU A 10 -3.91 4.98 4.47
CA LEU A 10 -3.47 5.60 5.72
C LEU A 10 -2.77 6.95 5.52
N ASN A 11 -2.07 7.14 4.40
CA ASN A 11 -1.38 8.41 4.07
C ASN A 11 -2.33 9.61 4.04
N TYR A 12 -3.59 9.39 3.64
CA TYR A 12 -4.59 10.47 3.64
C TYR A 12 -5.03 10.84 5.05
N ALA A 13 -4.97 9.92 6.02
CA ALA A 13 -5.30 10.23 7.41
C ALA A 13 -4.34 11.26 8.01
N TYR A 14 -3.03 11.16 7.73
CA TYR A 14 -2.04 12.15 8.19
C TYR A 14 -2.25 13.52 7.53
N ALA A 15 -2.49 13.54 6.22
CA ALA A 15 -2.79 14.77 5.48
C ALA A 15 -4.06 15.48 6.00
N ILE A 16 -5.14 14.72 6.21
CA ILE A 16 -6.40 15.24 6.78
C ILE A 16 -6.17 15.73 8.22
N THR A 17 -5.41 14.99 9.03
CA THR A 17 -5.12 15.39 10.42
C THR A 17 -4.38 16.71 10.48
N ALA A 18 -3.31 16.87 9.68
CA ALA A 18 -2.56 18.13 9.61
C ALA A 18 -3.44 19.29 9.14
N LEU A 19 -4.32 19.05 8.17
CA LEU A 19 -5.31 20.03 7.72
C LEU A 19 -6.27 20.42 8.86
N LEU A 20 -6.85 19.45 9.57
CA LEU A 20 -7.76 19.72 10.69
C LEU A 20 -7.09 20.50 11.83
N ILE A 21 -5.82 20.20 12.13
CA ILE A 21 -5.02 20.97 13.09
C ILE A 21 -4.86 22.42 12.62
N PHE A 22 -4.54 22.63 11.34
CA PHE A 22 -4.43 23.99 10.78
C PHE A 22 -5.76 24.74 10.88
N TYR A 23 -6.87 24.13 10.43
CA TYR A 23 -8.20 24.75 10.51
C TYR A 23 -8.59 25.08 11.95
N PHE A 24 -8.25 24.21 12.90
CA PHE A 24 -8.49 24.49 14.32
C PHE A 24 -7.73 25.71 14.80
N ILE A 25 -6.42 25.79 14.51
CA ILE A 25 -5.58 26.92 14.92
C ILE A 25 -6.06 28.22 14.28
N ASP A 26 -6.43 28.21 13.00
CA ASP A 26 -6.92 29.38 12.28
C ASP A 26 -8.26 29.90 12.87
N ASN A 27 -9.22 29.00 13.10
CA ASN A 27 -10.52 29.37 13.70
C ASN A 27 -10.39 29.77 15.18
N TYR A 28 -9.50 29.13 15.94
CA TYR A 28 -9.22 29.50 17.32
C TYR A 28 -8.69 30.94 17.43
N LYS A 29 -7.83 31.34 16.48
CA LYS A 29 -7.29 32.71 16.42
C LYS A 29 -8.30 33.76 15.97
N LYS A 30 -9.23 33.41 15.07
CA LYS A 30 -10.19 34.35 14.48
C LYS A 30 -11.44 34.55 15.34
N GLU A 31 -11.88 33.50 16.02
CA GLU A 31 -13.15 33.49 16.76
C GLU A 31 -12.91 33.10 18.22
N ASN A 32 -13.16 31.84 18.57
CA ASN A 32 -12.96 31.31 19.92
C ASN A 32 -12.85 29.77 19.89
N PHE A 33 -12.50 29.19 21.04
CA PHE A 33 -12.36 27.74 21.21
C PHE A 33 -13.61 26.94 20.80
N LYS A 34 -14.80 27.41 21.19
CA LYS A 34 -16.07 26.70 20.92
C LYS A 34 -16.31 26.57 19.41
N GLN A 35 -16.03 27.63 18.66
CA GLN A 35 -16.22 27.64 17.22
C GLN A 35 -15.16 26.80 16.51
N ALA A 36 -13.89 26.89 16.93
CA ALA A 36 -12.81 26.03 16.43
C ALA A 36 -13.11 24.54 16.62
N VAL A 37 -13.62 24.13 17.78
CA VAL A 37 -14.05 22.75 18.04
C VAL A 37 -15.20 22.33 17.11
N ARG A 38 -16.20 23.19 16.92
CA ARG A 38 -17.34 22.91 16.03
C ARG A 38 -16.89 22.61 14.59
N PHE A 39 -15.84 23.28 14.10
CA PHE A 39 -15.27 23.02 12.78
C PHE A 39 -14.56 21.67 12.65
N ILE A 40 -14.00 21.12 13.74
CA ILE A 40 -13.41 19.77 13.73
C ILE A 40 -14.48 18.67 13.80
N ILE A 41 -15.54 18.88 14.57
CA ILE A 41 -16.53 17.84 14.87
C ILE A 41 -17.14 17.25 13.60
N MET A 42 -17.53 18.09 12.63
CA MET A 42 -18.19 17.62 11.41
C MET A 42 -17.28 16.69 10.56
N PRO A 43 -16.01 17.06 10.27
CA PRO A 43 -15.05 16.15 9.66
C PRO A 43 -14.83 14.86 10.43
N VAL A 44 -14.70 14.91 11.76
CA VAL A 44 -14.48 13.72 12.60
C VAL A 44 -15.69 12.77 12.52
N ILE A 45 -16.91 13.30 12.61
CA ILE A 45 -18.13 12.52 12.39
C ILE A 45 -18.11 11.89 10.99
N GLY A 46 -17.73 12.65 9.97
CA GLY A 46 -17.59 12.16 8.60
C GLY A 46 -16.52 11.07 8.42
N ILE A 47 -15.54 10.99 9.32
CA ILE A 47 -14.55 9.91 9.38
C ILE A 47 -15.11 8.69 10.09
N LEU A 48 -15.84 8.88 11.19
CA LEU A 48 -16.38 7.80 12.01
C LEU A 48 -17.58 7.07 11.36
N ILE A 49 -18.43 7.78 10.61
CA ILE A 49 -19.63 7.17 9.99
C ILE A 49 -19.28 5.93 9.16
N PRO A 50 -18.33 5.96 8.19
CA PRO A 50 -17.97 4.78 7.43
C PRO A 50 -17.47 3.62 8.30
N VAL A 51 -16.66 3.91 9.33
CA VAL A 51 -16.15 2.89 10.27
C VAL A 51 -17.30 2.20 11.00
N ILE A 52 -18.28 2.98 11.48
CA ILE A 52 -19.47 2.48 12.17
C ILE A 52 -20.32 1.64 11.19
N LEU A 53 -20.53 2.12 9.97
CA LEU A 53 -21.34 1.38 8.99
C LEU A 53 -20.71 0.03 8.63
N ILE A 54 -19.38 -0.03 8.53
CA ILE A 54 -18.64 -1.28 8.24
C ILE A 54 -18.70 -2.23 9.45
N SER A 55 -18.80 -1.73 10.69
CA SER A 55 -18.87 -2.60 11.87
C SER A 55 -20.23 -3.29 12.05
N ILE A 56 -21.32 -2.74 11.52
CA ILE A 56 -22.68 -3.30 11.63
C ILE A 56 -22.77 -4.79 11.28
N PRO A 57 -22.30 -5.27 10.10
CA PRO A 57 -22.38 -6.69 9.77
C PRO A 57 -21.58 -7.58 10.74
N TYR A 58 -20.48 -7.09 11.28
CA TYR A 58 -19.67 -7.83 12.27
C TYR A 58 -20.38 -7.92 13.62
N ILE A 59 -21.02 -6.83 14.05
CA ILE A 59 -21.85 -6.81 15.28
C ILE A 59 -23.01 -7.79 15.12
N ALA A 60 -23.74 -7.72 13.99
CA ALA A 60 -24.87 -8.60 13.71
C ALA A 60 -24.47 -10.09 13.66
N ALA A 61 -23.24 -10.39 13.21
CA ALA A 61 -22.71 -11.75 13.16
C ALA A 61 -22.01 -12.21 14.46
N GLY A 62 -21.96 -11.37 15.51
CA GLY A 62 -21.21 -11.68 16.75
C GLY A 62 -19.69 -11.79 16.56
N LYS A 63 -19.14 -11.16 15.50
CA LYS A 63 -17.72 -11.22 15.08
C LYS A 63 -17.00 -9.89 15.31
N MET A 64 -17.32 -9.17 16.39
CA MET A 64 -16.71 -7.86 16.66
C MET A 64 -15.19 -7.96 16.86
N ASP A 65 -14.70 -9.06 17.46
CA ASP A 65 -13.25 -9.29 17.63
C ASP A 65 -12.54 -9.37 16.28
N LEU A 66 -13.14 -10.02 15.29
CA LEU A 66 -12.60 -10.08 13.93
C LEU A 66 -12.51 -8.68 13.31
N PHE A 67 -13.55 -7.84 13.48
CA PHE A 67 -13.52 -6.46 13.01
C PHE A 67 -12.38 -5.66 13.65
N ILE A 68 -12.24 -5.74 14.98
CA ILE A 68 -11.19 -5.01 15.71
C ILE A 68 -9.80 -5.48 15.27
N ASN A 69 -9.60 -6.80 15.19
CA ASN A 69 -8.34 -7.41 14.77
C ASN A 69 -7.95 -7.00 13.35
N SER A 70 -8.89 -7.08 12.40
CA SER A 70 -8.62 -6.81 10.99
C SER A 70 -8.49 -5.31 10.69
N VAL A 71 -9.32 -4.46 11.29
CA VAL A 71 -9.37 -3.03 10.94
C VAL A 71 -8.38 -2.18 11.72
N PHE A 72 -8.07 -2.54 12.97
CA PHE A 72 -7.22 -1.72 13.83
C PHE A 72 -5.93 -2.40 14.25
N LEU A 73 -6.00 -3.61 14.82
CA LEU A 73 -4.83 -4.19 15.50
C LEU A 73 -3.78 -4.75 14.52
N ALA A 74 -4.20 -5.45 13.45
CA ALA A 74 -3.28 -5.95 12.45
C ALA A 74 -2.55 -4.82 11.68
N PRO A 75 -3.23 -3.76 11.19
CA PRO A 75 -2.54 -2.62 10.58
C PRO A 75 -1.59 -1.88 11.55
N LEU A 76 -1.97 -1.76 12.82
CA LEU A 76 -1.12 -1.13 13.84
C LEU A 76 0.15 -1.94 14.09
N GLU A 77 0.04 -3.27 14.16
CA GLU A 77 1.20 -4.14 14.33
C GLU A 77 2.11 -4.13 13.11
N TYR A 78 1.52 -4.10 11.90
CA TYR A 78 2.27 -3.91 10.65
C TYR A 78 3.07 -2.60 10.67
N ALA A 79 2.45 -1.49 11.10
CA ALA A 79 3.15 -0.21 11.22
C ALA A 79 4.29 -0.25 12.25
N ARG A 80 4.15 -1.01 13.34
CA ARG A 80 5.21 -1.20 14.34
C ARG A 80 6.36 -2.07 13.84
N ALA A 81 6.06 -3.11 13.07
CA ALA A 81 7.07 -4.00 12.50
C ALA A 81 7.95 -3.28 11.45
N LEU A 82 7.41 -2.29 10.75
CA LEU A 82 8.13 -1.44 9.79
C LEU A 82 8.96 -0.30 10.42
N ASN A 83 9.16 -0.31 11.73
CA ASN A 83 9.76 0.82 12.43
C ASN A 83 11.28 0.90 12.18
N HIS A 84 11.66 1.50 11.06
CA HIS A 84 13.05 1.86 10.73
C HIS A 84 13.62 2.86 11.75
N ASP A 85 14.94 2.83 11.92
CA ASP A 85 15.65 3.83 12.73
C ASP A 85 15.45 5.24 12.17
N TRP A 86 15.46 6.24 13.06
CA TRP A 86 15.20 7.64 12.69
C TRP A 86 16.25 8.18 11.69
N ILE A 87 17.48 7.66 11.75
CA ILE A 87 18.54 8.01 10.81
C ILE A 87 18.19 7.52 9.40
N ASP A 88 17.75 6.27 9.27
CA ASP A 88 17.42 5.69 7.97
C ASP A 88 16.16 6.33 7.38
N LYS A 89 15.16 6.62 8.21
CA LYS A 89 14.00 7.44 7.81
C LYS A 89 14.44 8.78 7.24
N LEU A 90 15.38 9.46 7.89
CA LEU A 90 15.88 10.76 7.42
C LEU A 90 16.70 10.64 6.14
N LYS A 91 17.60 9.65 6.04
CA LYS A 91 18.38 9.38 4.81
C LYS A 91 17.47 9.18 3.60
N THR A 92 16.34 8.51 3.77
CA THR A 92 15.39 8.29 2.68
C THR A 92 14.60 9.57 2.36
N THR A 93 14.22 10.37 3.37
CA THR A 93 13.20 11.44 3.20
C THR A 93 13.70 12.89 3.22
N TRP A 94 14.97 13.15 3.55
CA TRP A 94 15.49 14.52 3.74
C TRP A 94 15.28 15.44 2.54
N TRP A 95 15.43 14.93 1.31
CA TRP A 95 15.34 15.74 0.10
C TRP A 95 13.91 16.25 -0.14
N ILE A 96 12.89 15.43 0.17
CA ILE A 96 11.47 15.83 0.10
C ILE A 96 11.20 16.91 1.15
N ILE A 97 11.71 16.73 2.37
CA ILE A 97 11.54 17.69 3.46
C ILE A 97 12.14 19.05 3.09
N VAL A 98 13.38 19.06 2.56
CA VAL A 98 14.05 20.29 2.11
C VAL A 98 13.26 20.94 0.98
N LEU A 99 12.83 20.18 -0.02
CA LEU A 99 12.02 20.69 -1.14
C LEU A 99 10.72 21.32 -0.66
N MET A 100 10.01 20.64 0.24
CA MET A 100 8.78 21.13 0.86
C MET A 100 9.02 22.44 1.62
N ILE A 101 10.06 22.53 2.45
CA ILE A 101 10.37 23.74 3.21
C ILE A 101 10.68 24.91 2.27
N CYS A 102 11.51 24.70 1.25
CA CYS A 102 11.87 25.73 0.28
C CYS A 102 10.65 26.28 -0.47
N ILE A 103 9.81 25.40 -1.02
CA ILE A 103 8.61 25.79 -1.77
C ILE A 103 7.59 26.46 -0.85
N SER A 104 7.40 25.95 0.36
CA SER A 104 6.48 26.53 1.36
C SER A 104 6.91 27.94 1.76
N TYR A 105 8.20 28.15 2.01
CA TYR A 105 8.75 29.46 2.34
C TYR A 105 8.54 30.47 1.20
N LEU A 106 8.85 30.08 -0.04
CA LEU A 106 8.61 30.93 -1.22
C LEU A 106 7.13 31.27 -1.37
N SER A 107 6.25 30.29 -1.20
CA SER A 107 4.79 30.45 -1.33
C SER A 107 4.22 31.40 -0.29
N LEU A 108 4.64 31.27 0.97
CA LEU A 108 4.22 32.19 2.04
C LEU A 108 4.74 33.61 1.81
N ARG A 109 5.96 33.75 1.26
CA ARG A 109 6.55 35.06 1.00
C ARG A 109 5.81 35.83 -0.10
N TYR A 110 5.44 35.14 -1.17
CA TYR A 110 4.90 35.77 -2.38
C TYR A 110 3.37 35.77 -2.44
N SER A 111 2.70 34.75 -1.90
CA SER A 111 1.23 34.59 -1.98
C SER A 111 0.49 34.97 -0.71
N LYS A 112 0.86 36.10 -0.11
CA LYS A 112 0.26 36.61 1.14
C LYS A 112 -1.26 36.81 1.07
N GLU A 113 -1.75 37.30 -0.06
CA GLU A 113 -3.19 37.54 -0.29
C GLU A 113 -4.01 36.25 -0.23
N ASN A 114 -3.39 35.11 -0.56
CA ASN A 114 -4.00 33.78 -0.54
C ASN A 114 -3.43 32.91 0.59
N SER A 115 -2.94 33.54 1.67
CA SER A 115 -2.24 32.85 2.76
C SER A 115 -3.00 31.66 3.33
N PHE A 116 -4.33 31.74 3.44
CA PHE A 116 -5.16 30.63 3.92
C PHE A 116 -5.07 29.38 3.03
N ILE A 117 -5.13 29.56 1.70
CA ILE A 117 -5.00 28.46 0.73
C ILE A 117 -3.58 27.89 0.77
N VAL A 118 -2.57 28.77 0.84
CA VAL A 118 -1.16 28.37 0.95
C VAL A 118 -0.92 27.54 2.21
N PHE A 119 -1.39 28.00 3.37
CA PHE A 119 -1.27 27.26 4.62
C PHE A 119 -2.03 25.92 4.59
N SER A 120 -3.21 25.88 3.96
CA SER A 120 -3.95 24.61 3.76
C SER A 120 -3.14 23.61 2.94
N CYS A 121 -2.51 24.05 1.85
CA CYS A 121 -1.66 23.20 1.02
C CYS A 121 -0.40 22.73 1.78
N ILE A 122 0.22 23.62 2.55
CA ILE A 122 1.37 23.29 3.41
C ILE A 122 0.97 22.27 4.47
N ALA A 123 -0.19 22.41 5.09
CA ALA A 123 -0.70 21.46 6.08
C ALA A 123 -0.88 20.06 5.48
N ILE A 124 -1.54 19.97 4.31
CA ILE A 124 -1.71 18.70 3.58
C ILE A 124 -0.35 18.09 3.23
N LEU A 125 0.56 18.89 2.64
CA LEU A 125 1.91 18.45 2.31
C LEU A 125 2.66 17.93 3.52
N THR A 126 2.58 18.63 4.65
CA THR A 126 3.25 18.23 5.89
C THR A 126 2.76 16.87 6.36
N GLY A 127 1.43 16.63 6.36
CA GLY A 127 0.88 15.32 6.73
C GLY A 127 1.27 14.21 5.74
N THR A 128 1.26 14.50 4.44
CA THR A 128 1.69 13.54 3.40
C THR A 128 3.18 13.20 3.53
N VAL A 129 4.06 14.20 3.69
CA VAL A 129 5.51 14.02 3.89
C VAL A 129 5.80 13.30 5.19
N TYR A 130 5.07 13.61 6.26
CA TYR A 130 5.16 12.89 7.52
C TYR A 130 4.85 11.41 7.35
N THR A 131 3.95 11.04 6.43
CA THR A 131 3.68 9.63 6.17
C THR A 131 4.92 8.90 5.65
N PHE A 132 5.63 9.46 4.67
CA PHE A 132 6.88 8.90 4.16
C PHE A 132 7.98 8.83 5.22
N TYR A 133 8.07 9.87 6.05
CA TYR A 133 9.00 9.87 7.17
C TYR A 133 8.65 8.76 8.17
N SER A 134 7.37 8.61 8.52
CA SER A 134 6.91 7.60 9.48
C SER A 134 7.13 6.17 8.97
N SER A 135 6.94 5.92 7.67
CA SER A 135 7.15 4.60 7.05
C SER A 135 8.62 4.28 6.78
N GLY A 136 9.47 5.29 6.58
CA GLY A 136 10.86 5.12 6.15
C GLY A 136 11.03 4.65 4.71
N ILE A 137 9.94 4.58 3.94
CA ILE A 137 9.92 4.04 2.58
C ILE A 137 9.32 5.09 1.64
N ILE A 138 10.03 5.40 0.56
CA ILE A 138 9.52 6.19 -0.57
C ILE A 138 9.39 5.27 -1.77
N ASN A 139 8.15 4.93 -2.14
CA ASN A 139 7.89 4.30 -3.44
C ASN A 139 7.59 5.40 -4.46
N GLY A 140 8.15 5.27 -5.66
CA GLY A 140 7.97 6.26 -6.73
C GLY A 140 6.49 6.59 -7.01
N HIS A 141 5.62 5.56 -7.02
CA HIS A 141 4.19 5.74 -7.24
C HIS A 141 3.47 6.51 -6.13
N TYR A 142 4.03 6.62 -4.91
CA TYR A 142 3.42 7.44 -3.86
C TYR A 142 3.76 8.93 -3.98
N LEU A 143 4.79 9.30 -4.75
CA LEU A 143 5.15 10.69 -4.99
C LEU A 143 4.03 11.47 -5.72
N VAL A 144 3.13 10.75 -6.40
CA VAL A 144 1.87 11.30 -6.96
C VAL A 144 1.01 12.01 -5.91
N GLN A 145 1.16 11.68 -4.62
CA GLN A 145 0.45 12.34 -3.53
C GLN A 145 1.09 13.68 -3.11
N ILE A 146 2.36 13.90 -3.43
CA ILE A 146 3.11 15.12 -3.08
C ILE A 146 3.07 16.12 -4.24
N TYR A 147 3.31 15.65 -5.47
CA TYR A 147 3.52 16.54 -6.61
C TYR A 147 2.38 17.54 -6.82
N PRO A 148 1.07 17.17 -6.82
CA PRO A 148 0.00 18.12 -7.06
C PRO A 148 0.04 19.36 -6.15
N PHE A 149 0.37 19.18 -4.87
CA PHE A 149 0.42 20.27 -3.91
C PHE A 149 1.70 21.09 -4.03
N LEU A 150 2.85 20.46 -4.29
CA LEU A 150 4.09 21.20 -4.59
C LEU A 150 3.93 22.05 -5.85
N LEU A 151 3.28 21.49 -6.88
CA LEU A 151 2.98 22.20 -8.13
C LEU A 151 2.03 23.36 -7.87
N LEU A 152 0.94 23.14 -7.14
CA LEU A 152 -0.03 24.20 -6.83
C LEU A 152 0.64 25.38 -6.10
N LEU A 153 1.48 25.09 -5.10
CA LEU A 153 2.25 26.10 -4.38
C LEU A 153 3.22 26.85 -5.29
N LEU A 154 3.99 26.12 -6.11
CA LEU A 154 4.96 26.71 -7.02
C LEU A 154 4.29 27.54 -8.14
N PHE A 155 3.19 27.07 -8.71
CA PHE A 155 2.38 27.82 -9.67
C PHE A 155 1.79 29.09 -9.05
N GLY A 156 1.34 29.02 -7.80
CA GLY A 156 0.88 30.20 -7.05
C GLY A 156 1.95 31.29 -6.96
N VAL A 157 3.19 30.91 -6.65
CA VAL A 157 4.34 31.83 -6.64
C VAL A 157 4.63 32.40 -8.04
N ILE A 158 4.56 31.53 -9.04
CA ILE A 158 4.88 31.85 -10.43
C ILE A 158 3.89 32.86 -11.03
N ILE A 159 2.58 32.62 -10.90
CA ILE A 159 1.53 33.43 -11.54
C ILE A 159 1.52 34.85 -10.97
N GLN A 160 1.84 34.98 -9.68
CA GLN A 160 1.90 36.28 -9.01
C GLN A 160 3.11 37.12 -9.37
N LYS A 161 4.07 36.58 -10.13
CA LYS A 161 5.14 37.38 -10.71
C LYS A 161 5.11 37.34 -12.23
N THR A 162 5.40 38.49 -12.82
CA THR A 162 5.84 38.64 -14.22
C THR A 162 7.26 38.07 -14.43
N ILE A 163 7.55 36.83 -14.01
CA ILE A 163 8.85 36.18 -14.23
C ILE A 163 8.87 35.60 -15.65
N GLN A 164 9.37 36.38 -16.61
CA GLN A 164 9.35 36.01 -18.03
C GLN A 164 10.45 35.03 -18.51
N PRO A 165 11.56 34.74 -17.78
CA PRO A 165 12.51 33.68 -18.20
C PRO A 165 12.81 32.55 -17.20
N LYS A 166 12.63 32.72 -15.88
CA LYS A 166 12.87 31.62 -14.89
C LYS A 166 11.73 30.60 -14.80
N LEU A 167 10.63 30.88 -15.50
CA LEU A 167 9.48 29.98 -15.66
C LEU A 167 9.88 28.66 -16.34
N LYS A 168 10.76 28.73 -17.35
CA LYS A 168 11.23 27.55 -18.08
C LYS A 168 12.07 26.63 -17.19
N LEU A 169 12.90 27.20 -16.31
CA LEU A 169 13.70 26.43 -15.36
C LEU A 169 12.82 25.81 -14.26
N ALA A 170 11.87 26.58 -13.72
CA ALA A 170 10.91 26.05 -12.75
C ALA A 170 10.03 24.95 -13.38
N ALA A 171 9.54 25.16 -14.60
CA ALA A 171 8.78 24.16 -15.37
C ALA A 171 9.62 22.92 -15.72
N ALA A 172 10.91 23.08 -16.03
CA ALA A 172 11.83 21.97 -16.26
C ALA A 172 12.08 21.15 -14.98
N VAL A 173 12.28 21.82 -13.83
CA VAL A 173 12.39 21.17 -12.53
C VAL A 173 11.08 20.47 -12.15
N ILE A 174 9.94 21.08 -12.41
CA ILE A 174 8.60 20.51 -12.25
C ILE A 174 8.42 19.24 -13.10
N PHE A 175 8.82 19.30 -14.36
CA PHE A 175 8.73 18.17 -15.29
C PHE A 175 9.64 17.03 -14.85
N LEU A 176 10.89 17.34 -14.45
CA LEU A 176 11.83 16.36 -13.91
C LEU A 176 11.28 15.70 -12.63
N LEU A 177 10.73 16.50 -11.73
CA LEU A 177 10.14 16.00 -10.48
C LEU A 177 8.94 15.12 -10.79
N SER A 178 8.05 15.50 -11.71
CA SER A 178 6.85 14.73 -12.04
C SER A 178 7.10 13.58 -13.03
N PHE A 179 8.34 13.41 -13.50
CA PHE A 179 8.67 12.47 -14.58
C PHE A 179 8.36 11.02 -14.21
N GLU A 180 8.66 10.61 -12.97
CA GLU A 180 8.32 9.27 -12.46
C GLU A 180 6.81 9.03 -12.52
N SER A 181 6.00 10.02 -12.15
CA SER A 181 4.54 9.89 -12.26
C SER A 181 4.08 9.81 -13.72
N LEU A 182 4.72 10.53 -14.64
CA LEU A 182 4.44 10.43 -16.08
C LEU A 182 4.84 9.06 -16.65
N LEU A 183 5.93 8.46 -16.17
CA LEU A 183 6.31 7.09 -16.51
C LEU A 183 5.27 6.08 -16.00
N GLU A 184 4.74 6.25 -14.79
CA GLU A 184 3.66 5.38 -14.32
C GLU A 184 2.38 5.53 -15.15
N TYR A 185 1.99 6.76 -15.52
CA TYR A 185 0.87 6.97 -16.43
C TYR A 185 1.12 6.38 -17.82
N SER A 186 2.34 6.43 -18.33
CA SER A 186 2.67 5.83 -19.61
C SER A 186 2.61 4.30 -19.55
N ARG A 187 3.08 3.68 -18.45
CA ARG A 187 2.89 2.24 -18.20
C ARG A 187 1.42 1.85 -18.11
N LEU A 188 0.58 2.66 -17.45
CA LEU A 188 -0.88 2.46 -17.42
C LEU A 188 -1.50 2.54 -18.81
N ILE A 189 -1.12 3.53 -19.63
CA ILE A 189 -1.62 3.70 -21.00
C ILE A 189 -1.15 2.55 -21.91
N GLN A 190 0.11 2.12 -21.77
CA GLN A 190 0.62 0.93 -22.43
C GLN A 190 -0.16 -0.31 -21.96
N GLY A 191 -0.49 -0.38 -20.67
CA GLY A 191 -1.37 -1.38 -20.07
C GLY A 191 -2.79 -1.40 -20.64
N LEU A 192 -3.31 -0.26 -21.12
CA LEU A 192 -4.60 -0.21 -21.82
C LEU A 192 -4.54 -0.82 -23.23
N GLN A 193 -3.38 -0.74 -23.88
CA GLN A 193 -3.15 -1.33 -25.21
C GLN A 193 -2.69 -2.78 -25.12
N ASN A 194 -2.00 -3.14 -24.04
CA ASN A 194 -1.45 -4.45 -23.73
C ASN A 194 -1.41 -4.61 -22.20
N PRO A 195 -2.43 -5.19 -21.54
CA PRO A 195 -2.44 -5.30 -20.07
C PRO A 195 -1.27 -6.17 -19.58
N VAL A 196 -0.20 -5.53 -19.08
CA VAL A 196 1.08 -6.20 -18.78
C VAL A 196 0.98 -7.03 -17.49
N GLU A 197 0.45 -6.46 -16.42
CA GLU A 197 0.41 -7.10 -15.09
C GLU A 197 -0.63 -8.23 -14.98
N TYR A 198 -1.54 -8.33 -15.96
CA TYR A 198 -2.53 -9.40 -16.01
C TYR A 198 -2.10 -10.58 -16.88
N ARG A 199 -1.04 -10.49 -17.70
CA ARG A 199 -0.65 -11.64 -18.53
C ARG A 199 -0.28 -12.85 -17.69
N PRO A 200 0.65 -12.77 -16.71
CA PRO A 200 1.14 -13.98 -16.08
C PRO A 200 0.04 -14.68 -15.26
N THR A 201 -0.77 -13.90 -14.52
CA THR A 201 -1.86 -14.49 -13.72
C THR A 201 -2.98 -15.09 -14.60
N PHE A 202 -3.37 -14.42 -15.70
CA PHE A 202 -4.39 -14.99 -16.59
C PHE A 202 -3.85 -16.20 -17.36
N GLU A 203 -2.56 -16.19 -17.72
CA GLU A 203 -1.89 -17.34 -18.33
C GLU A 203 -1.84 -18.52 -17.38
N VAL A 204 -1.39 -18.31 -16.13
CA VAL A 204 -1.48 -19.30 -15.05
C VAL A 204 -2.89 -19.88 -14.95
N VAL A 205 -3.92 -19.03 -14.85
CA VAL A 205 -5.32 -19.47 -14.75
C VAL A 205 -5.76 -20.26 -15.98
N ASN A 206 -5.34 -19.85 -17.17
CA ASN A 206 -5.65 -20.57 -18.41
C ASN A 206 -4.94 -21.92 -18.47
N GLU A 207 -3.69 -22.01 -18.07
CA GLU A 207 -2.92 -23.26 -18.02
C GLU A 207 -3.50 -24.24 -17.00
N LEU A 208 -3.89 -23.75 -15.81
CA LEU A 208 -4.61 -24.55 -14.81
C LEU A 208 -5.92 -25.11 -15.37
N LYS A 209 -6.72 -24.28 -16.06
CA LYS A 209 -7.96 -24.71 -16.73
C LYS A 209 -7.74 -25.73 -17.83
N LYS A 210 -6.73 -25.52 -18.69
CA LYS A 210 -6.38 -26.47 -19.77
C LYS A 210 -6.00 -27.84 -19.20
N LYS A 211 -5.31 -27.85 -18.07
CA LYS A 211 -4.89 -29.07 -17.35
C LYS A 211 -5.98 -29.61 -16.40
N LYS A 212 -7.12 -28.94 -16.25
CA LYS A 212 -8.23 -29.29 -15.35
C LYS A 212 -7.82 -29.34 -13.87
N LEU A 213 -6.98 -28.40 -13.48
CA LEU A 213 -6.46 -28.23 -12.12
C LEU A 213 -7.13 -27.03 -11.41
N ASP A 214 -8.06 -26.36 -12.08
CA ASP A 214 -8.69 -25.11 -11.62
C ASP A 214 -9.73 -25.28 -10.52
N ASP A 215 -10.09 -26.53 -10.17
CA ASP A 215 -10.96 -26.89 -9.04
C ASP A 215 -10.17 -27.49 -7.85
N ASP A 216 -8.86 -27.69 -7.99
CA ASP A 216 -8.03 -28.30 -6.95
C ASP A 216 -7.64 -27.30 -5.85
N LYS A 217 -7.04 -27.81 -4.76
CA LYS A 217 -6.39 -26.96 -3.75
C LYS A 217 -5.08 -26.41 -4.33
N ILE A 218 -5.08 -25.13 -4.67
CA ILE A 218 -3.92 -24.46 -5.26
C ILE A 218 -3.26 -23.57 -4.22
N PHE A 219 -1.95 -23.74 -4.03
CA PHE A 219 -1.12 -22.81 -3.30
C PHE A 219 -0.48 -21.82 -4.27
N PHE A 220 -1.08 -20.64 -4.37
CA PHE A 220 -0.48 -19.50 -5.07
C PHE A 220 0.59 -18.86 -4.18
N ALA A 221 1.84 -19.28 -4.35
CA ALA A 221 3.01 -18.62 -3.75
C ALA A 221 3.29 -17.27 -4.43
N ASP A 222 2.95 -17.16 -5.71
CA ASP A 222 2.78 -15.90 -6.42
C ASP A 222 1.46 -15.92 -7.20
N TYR A 223 1.13 -14.82 -7.89
CA TYR A 223 -0.10 -14.75 -8.70
C TYR A 223 -1.41 -14.97 -7.93
N HIS A 224 -1.45 -14.61 -6.64
CA HIS A 224 -2.59 -14.82 -5.73
C HIS A 224 -3.94 -14.21 -6.18
N VAL A 225 -3.95 -13.27 -7.12
CA VAL A 225 -5.19 -12.81 -7.79
C VAL A 225 -5.89 -13.96 -8.55
N GLY A 226 -5.16 -15.03 -8.86
CA GLY A 226 -5.66 -16.29 -9.40
C GLY A 226 -6.80 -16.88 -8.56
N TYR A 227 -6.76 -16.80 -7.23
CA TYR A 227 -7.87 -17.22 -6.37
C TYR A 227 -9.19 -16.54 -6.78
N TRP A 228 -9.17 -15.23 -7.03
CA TRP A 228 -10.36 -14.50 -7.43
C TRP A 228 -10.86 -14.88 -8.82
N LEU A 229 -9.94 -15.05 -9.79
CA LEU A 229 -10.27 -15.45 -11.16
C LEU A 229 -10.83 -16.87 -11.25
N LEU A 230 -10.38 -17.75 -10.35
CA LEU A 230 -10.87 -19.13 -10.19
C LEU A 230 -12.07 -19.23 -9.26
N LYS A 231 -12.48 -18.14 -8.60
CA LYS A 231 -13.55 -18.11 -7.58
C LYS A 231 -13.26 -19.06 -6.40
N GLN A 232 -12.00 -19.22 -6.04
CA GLN A 232 -11.55 -20.01 -4.91
C GLN A 232 -11.17 -19.11 -3.72
N TYR A 233 -11.16 -19.69 -2.52
CA TYR A 233 -10.60 -19.05 -1.33
C TYR A 233 -9.11 -19.37 -1.19
N PRO A 234 -8.30 -18.46 -0.63
CA PRO A 234 -6.95 -18.78 -0.20
C PRO A 234 -6.91 -19.95 0.78
N LEU A 235 -5.86 -20.77 0.72
CA LEU A 235 -5.72 -21.97 1.57
C LEU A 235 -5.76 -21.64 3.07
N THR A 236 -5.10 -20.56 3.44
CA THR A 236 -5.18 -19.96 4.78
C THR A 236 -5.23 -18.43 4.67
N LYS A 237 -5.54 -17.74 5.77
CA LYS A 237 -5.57 -16.27 5.78
C LYS A 237 -4.20 -15.66 5.46
N SER A 238 -3.12 -16.32 5.88
CA SER A 238 -1.76 -15.92 5.58
C SER A 238 -1.43 -16.01 4.08
N THR A 239 -2.15 -16.82 3.31
CA THR A 239 -1.97 -16.94 1.85
C THR A 239 -2.83 -15.98 1.01
N THR A 240 -3.65 -15.12 1.63
CA THR A 240 -4.44 -14.10 0.89
C THR A 240 -3.55 -13.16 0.07
N HIS A 241 -2.37 -12.85 0.60
CA HIS A 241 -1.25 -12.28 -0.12
C HIS A 241 -0.01 -13.06 0.31
N PRO A 242 0.78 -13.67 -0.58
CA PRO A 242 1.78 -14.68 -0.20
C PRO A 242 2.84 -14.16 0.78
N SER A 243 3.29 -12.91 0.60
CA SER A 243 4.23 -12.26 1.53
C SER A 243 3.69 -12.03 2.95
N ASN A 244 2.42 -12.31 3.25
CA ASN A 244 1.94 -12.36 4.63
C ASN A 244 2.47 -13.60 5.37
N LEU A 245 2.87 -14.66 4.66
CA LEU A 245 3.49 -15.84 5.26
C LEU A 245 4.82 -15.50 5.94
N SER A 246 5.57 -14.51 5.44
CA SER A 246 6.79 -14.02 6.10
C SER A 246 6.54 -13.01 7.24
N ARG A 247 5.28 -12.69 7.53
CA ARG A 247 4.88 -11.71 8.56
C ARG A 247 4.24 -12.40 9.76
N SER A 248 5.00 -13.25 10.45
CA SER A 248 4.54 -14.03 11.60
C SER A 248 3.93 -13.19 12.73
N TYR A 249 4.33 -11.91 12.88
CA TYR A 249 3.74 -10.98 13.84
C TYR A 249 2.23 -10.70 13.60
N LEU A 250 1.71 -11.00 12.40
CA LEU A 250 0.29 -10.88 12.08
C LEU A 250 -0.53 -12.12 12.43
N PHE A 251 0.09 -13.28 12.67
CA PHE A 251 -0.61 -14.56 12.78
C PHE A 251 -1.59 -14.60 13.96
N LYS A 252 -1.26 -13.89 15.05
CA LYS A 252 -2.16 -13.70 16.20
C LYS A 252 -3.50 -13.06 15.85
N TYR A 253 -3.60 -12.33 14.73
CA TYR A 253 -4.84 -11.72 14.25
C TYR A 253 -5.59 -12.59 13.23
N TYR A 254 -4.95 -13.64 12.72
CA TYR A 254 -5.58 -14.56 11.79
C TYR A 254 -6.41 -15.63 12.51
N ASN A 255 -6.31 -15.74 13.83
CA ASN A 255 -6.96 -16.80 14.61
C ASN A 255 -6.53 -18.21 14.13
N ASP A 256 -5.32 -18.28 13.57
CA ASP A 256 -4.68 -19.51 13.11
C ASP A 256 -3.86 -20.10 14.27
N SER A 257 -3.69 -21.43 14.27
CA SER A 257 -2.92 -22.14 15.31
C SER A 257 -1.41 -21.91 15.20
N SER A 258 -0.93 -21.59 14.01
CA SER A 258 0.49 -21.42 13.68
C SER A 258 1.05 -20.15 14.30
N LYS A 259 2.21 -20.25 14.96
CA LYS A 259 2.88 -19.11 15.61
C LYS A 259 4.05 -18.57 14.79
N THR A 260 4.61 -19.40 13.91
CA THR A 260 5.77 -19.05 13.08
C THR A 260 5.52 -19.30 11.60
N SER A 261 6.24 -18.59 10.74
CA SER A 261 6.16 -18.74 9.29
C SER A 261 6.42 -20.18 8.82
N LEU A 262 7.42 -20.84 9.41
CA LEU A 262 7.73 -22.24 9.13
C LEU A 262 6.62 -23.20 9.57
N GLU A 263 6.02 -22.99 10.74
CA GLU A 263 4.88 -23.81 11.20
C GLU A 263 3.67 -23.68 10.27
N GLU A 264 3.37 -22.47 9.83
CA GLU A 264 2.27 -22.21 8.90
C GLU A 264 2.55 -22.83 7.52
N LEU A 265 3.78 -22.71 7.02
CA LEU A 265 4.19 -23.34 5.77
C LEU A 265 4.10 -24.87 5.87
N LYS A 266 4.54 -25.47 6.98
CA LYS A 266 4.36 -26.91 7.24
C LYS A 266 2.89 -27.30 7.28
N TYR A 267 2.06 -26.54 7.96
CA TYR A 267 0.62 -26.78 7.99
C TYR A 267 0.00 -26.75 6.58
N ILE A 268 0.39 -25.79 5.73
CA ILE A 268 -0.05 -25.74 4.33
C ILE A 268 0.44 -26.99 3.56
N MET A 269 1.72 -27.32 3.65
CA MET A 269 2.33 -28.37 2.83
C MET A 269 1.99 -29.79 3.28
N GLU A 270 1.84 -30.02 4.58
CA GLU A 270 1.67 -31.35 5.20
C GLU A 270 0.22 -31.67 5.56
N GLU A 271 -0.56 -30.70 6.05
CA GLU A 271 -1.94 -30.92 6.52
C GLU A 271 -2.98 -30.53 5.47
N ILE A 272 -2.86 -29.33 4.87
CA ILE A 272 -3.77 -28.92 3.78
C ILE A 272 -3.48 -29.71 2.51
N GLN A 273 -2.19 -29.96 2.25
CA GLN A 273 -1.66 -30.67 1.08
C GLN A 273 -2.22 -30.10 -0.23
N PRO A 274 -1.75 -28.91 -0.67
CA PRO A 274 -2.13 -28.41 -1.97
C PRO A 274 -1.73 -29.43 -3.04
N LYS A 275 -2.63 -29.64 -4.00
CA LYS A 275 -2.33 -30.47 -5.17
C LYS A 275 -1.50 -29.70 -6.18
N VAL A 276 -1.60 -28.36 -6.17
CA VAL A 276 -0.90 -27.52 -7.14
C VAL A 276 -0.20 -26.39 -6.43
N ILE A 277 1.02 -26.07 -6.87
CA ILE A 277 1.78 -24.90 -6.44
C ILE A 277 2.02 -24.02 -7.67
N VAL A 278 1.88 -22.71 -7.48
CA VAL A 278 2.17 -21.70 -8.51
C VAL A 278 3.10 -20.65 -7.91
N SER A 279 4.24 -20.40 -8.55
CA SER A 279 5.25 -19.43 -8.10
C SER A 279 5.87 -18.65 -9.28
N GLU A 280 6.48 -17.50 -8.99
CA GLU A 280 7.25 -16.71 -9.97
C GLU A 280 8.69 -17.27 -10.15
N SER A 281 9.17 -18.01 -9.16
CA SER A 281 10.53 -18.57 -9.12
C SER A 281 10.53 -20.01 -8.57
N ASP A 282 11.69 -20.67 -8.55
CA ASP A 282 11.86 -22.01 -7.96
C ASP A 282 11.78 -22.04 -6.42
N GLY A 283 11.45 -20.93 -5.78
CA GLY A 283 11.30 -20.80 -4.34
C GLY A 283 10.23 -19.78 -3.95
N LEU A 284 10.35 -19.27 -2.73
CA LEU A 284 9.50 -18.21 -2.19
C LEU A 284 10.28 -16.90 -2.09
N ASP A 285 10.10 -15.99 -3.04
CA ASP A 285 10.89 -14.75 -3.15
C ASP A 285 10.70 -13.78 -1.97
N PHE A 286 9.61 -13.94 -1.22
CA PHE A 286 9.32 -13.16 -0.02
C PHE A 286 10.01 -13.69 1.25
N PHE A 287 10.82 -14.74 1.11
CA PHE A 287 11.76 -15.21 2.12
C PHE A 287 13.21 -15.10 1.60
N PRO A 288 14.20 -14.84 2.47
CA PRO A 288 15.60 -15.01 2.10
C PRO A 288 15.87 -16.42 1.57
N GLU A 289 16.76 -16.53 0.58
CA GLU A 289 17.09 -17.81 -0.07
C GLU A 289 17.53 -18.88 0.94
N ASP A 290 18.38 -18.50 1.90
CA ASP A 290 18.91 -19.40 2.94
C ASP A 290 18.01 -19.52 4.19
N SER A 291 16.76 -19.06 4.14
CA SER A 291 15.85 -19.16 5.29
C SER A 291 15.34 -20.59 5.49
N PRO A 292 15.06 -21.01 6.73
CA PRO A 292 14.47 -22.32 7.01
C PRO A 292 13.18 -22.59 6.23
N GLU A 293 12.36 -21.55 6.00
CA GLU A 293 11.12 -21.63 5.25
C GLU A 293 11.37 -21.94 3.77
N ASN A 294 12.30 -21.24 3.12
CA ASN A 294 12.57 -21.44 1.70
C ASN A 294 13.29 -22.77 1.45
N ILE A 295 14.22 -23.15 2.34
CA ILE A 295 14.87 -24.48 2.31
C ILE A 295 13.81 -25.58 2.44
N TYR A 296 12.94 -25.50 3.45
CA TYR A 296 11.87 -26.48 3.65
C TYR A 296 10.91 -26.55 2.46
N PHE A 297 10.52 -25.40 1.89
CA PHE A 297 9.66 -25.34 0.72
C PHE A 297 10.28 -26.07 -0.48
N LYS A 298 11.54 -25.73 -0.82
CA LYS A 298 12.26 -26.34 -1.95
C LYS A 298 12.40 -27.85 -1.76
N GLU A 299 12.82 -28.31 -0.58
CA GLU A 299 12.93 -29.74 -0.27
C GLU A 299 11.59 -30.49 -0.42
N ASN A 300 10.47 -29.88 -0.03
CA ASN A 300 9.15 -30.50 -0.14
C ASN A 300 8.64 -30.52 -1.59
N VAL A 301 8.84 -29.43 -2.33
CA VAL A 301 8.49 -29.34 -3.76
C VAL A 301 9.30 -30.36 -4.56
N ASP A 302 10.63 -30.42 -4.38
CA ASP A 302 11.50 -31.36 -5.11
C ASP A 302 11.18 -32.83 -4.81
N LYS A 303 10.62 -33.11 -3.64
CA LYS A 303 10.33 -34.47 -3.19
C LYS A 303 8.94 -34.94 -3.64
N ASP A 304 7.92 -34.10 -3.51
CA ASP A 304 6.52 -34.52 -3.60
C ASP A 304 5.79 -33.94 -4.83
N PHE A 305 6.44 -33.12 -5.67
CA PHE A 305 5.81 -32.45 -6.81
C PHE A 305 6.61 -32.58 -8.11
N GLU A 306 5.89 -32.67 -9.23
CA GLU A 306 6.44 -32.61 -10.58
C GLU A 306 6.13 -31.24 -11.22
N MET A 307 7.12 -30.63 -11.88
CA MET A 307 6.92 -29.39 -12.62
C MET A 307 6.20 -29.67 -13.94
N ILE A 308 4.94 -29.21 -14.05
CA ILE A 308 4.06 -29.50 -15.18
C ILE A 308 3.99 -28.37 -16.22
N TYR A 309 4.48 -27.17 -15.86
CA TYR A 309 4.56 -26.02 -16.75
C TYR A 309 5.64 -25.04 -16.26
N LYS A 310 6.40 -24.49 -17.21
CA LYS A 310 7.44 -23.49 -16.97
C LYS A 310 7.50 -22.48 -18.12
N ASP A 311 7.34 -21.20 -17.79
CA ASP A 311 7.66 -20.08 -18.67
C ASP A 311 8.71 -19.20 -17.98
N THR A 312 9.94 -19.20 -18.49
CA THR A 312 11.03 -18.39 -17.93
C THR A 312 10.97 -16.92 -18.34
N VAL A 313 10.23 -16.58 -19.39
CA VAL A 313 10.11 -15.20 -19.87
C VAL A 313 9.17 -14.41 -18.97
N ASP A 314 8.02 -15.01 -18.68
CA ASP A 314 6.98 -14.41 -17.83
C ASP A 314 7.06 -14.90 -16.37
N GLY A 315 8.08 -15.70 -16.02
CA GLY A 315 8.32 -16.16 -14.66
C GLY A 315 7.20 -17.04 -14.13
N ILE A 316 6.74 -18.04 -14.86
CA ILE A 316 5.62 -18.89 -14.44
C ILE A 316 6.10 -20.29 -14.17
N TYR A 317 5.89 -20.76 -12.96
CA TYR A 317 6.22 -22.12 -12.55
C TYR A 317 4.99 -22.76 -11.92
N ILE A 318 4.55 -23.89 -12.48
CA ILE A 318 3.41 -24.66 -11.96
C ILE A 318 3.88 -26.08 -11.68
N TRP A 319 3.65 -26.51 -10.45
CA TRP A 319 3.92 -27.87 -10.00
C TRP A 319 2.64 -28.58 -9.61
N GLU A 320 2.56 -29.87 -9.90
CA GLU A 320 1.48 -30.76 -9.50
C GLU A 320 2.04 -31.81 -8.53
N ARG A 321 1.33 -32.06 -7.44
CA ARG A 321 1.71 -33.05 -6.44
C ARG A 321 1.62 -34.44 -7.06
N GLU A 322 2.68 -35.24 -6.92
CA GLU A 322 2.66 -36.62 -7.36
C GLU A 322 1.59 -37.39 -6.57
N SER A 323 0.72 -38.10 -7.28
CA SER A 323 -0.33 -38.90 -6.64
C SER A 323 0.32 -40.09 -5.93
N GLN A 324 0.28 -40.12 -4.59
CA GLN A 324 0.66 -41.29 -3.80
C GLN A 324 -0.35 -42.43 -3.90
#